data_AF-A0A5A7QHD6-F1
#
_entry.id   AF-A0A5A7QHD6-F1
#
_cell.length_a   1.000
_cell.length_b   1.000
_cell.length_c   1.000
_cell.angle_alpha   90.00
_cell.angle_beta   90.00
_cell.angle_gamma   90.00
#
_symmetry.space_group_name_H-M   'P 1'
#
loop_
_entity.id
_entity.type
_entity.pdbx_description
1 polymer ?
#
loop_
_entity_poly.entity_id
_entity_poly.type
_entity_poly.pdbx_seq_one_letter_code
_entity_poly.pdbx_strand_id
1 'polypeptide(L)'
;MPTVSISDLTSGKKVIILAFPDAFTPTCLQKHLPGFVEKAVEFKAKGIDAIVCVSVNNAFVMKAWKADLKIGDEVLLLTDGNGRFTRAIGCQLDLSDKTAGLGVRSKRYAMYVEDVALKVLNAI
;
A
#
# COMPACT_ATOMS: atom_id res chain seq x y z
N MET A 1 -17.20 8.23 -0.02
CA MET A 1 -15.91 7.77 -0.58
C MET A 1 -16.12 6.36 -1.08
N PRO A 2 -15.68 6.02 -2.30
CA PRO A 2 -15.84 4.66 -2.82
C PRO A 2 -15.05 3.67 -1.95
N THR A 3 -15.61 2.48 -1.77
CA THR A 3 -14.95 1.35 -1.10
C THR A 3 -14.58 0.30 -2.14
N VAL A 4 -13.54 -0.47 -1.87
CA VAL A 4 -13.10 -1.58 -2.72
C VAL A 4 -12.73 -2.76 -1.83
N SER A 5 -13.13 -3.97 -2.21
CA SER A 5 -12.67 -5.18 -1.53
C SER A 5 -11.35 -5.67 -2.13
N ILE A 6 -10.52 -6.35 -1.33
CA ILE A 6 -9.28 -6.95 -1.83
C ILE A 6 -9.57 -8.01 -2.89
N SER A 7 -10.67 -8.74 -2.75
CA SER A 7 -11.11 -9.74 -3.74
C SER A 7 -11.44 -9.09 -5.09
N ASP A 8 -12.18 -7.98 -5.12
CA ASP A 8 -12.48 -7.27 -6.38
C ASP A 8 -11.22 -6.71 -7.04
N LEU A 9 -10.25 -6.32 -6.22
CA LEU A 9 -8.97 -5.81 -6.69
C LEU A 9 -8.12 -6.92 -7.33
N THR A 10 -8.19 -8.16 -6.84
CA THR A 10 -7.23 -9.23 -7.14
C THR A 10 -7.79 -10.43 -7.91
N SER A 11 -9.11 -10.58 -8.01
CA SER A 11 -9.77 -11.65 -8.75
C SER A 11 -9.45 -11.57 -10.25
N GLY A 12 -8.93 -12.66 -10.80
CA GLY A 12 -8.51 -12.75 -12.21
C GLY A 12 -7.38 -11.79 -12.60
N LYS A 13 -6.65 -11.20 -11.63
CA LYS A 13 -5.64 -10.15 -11.86
C LYS A 13 -4.32 -10.46 -11.16
N LYS A 14 -3.27 -9.85 -11.68
CA LYS A 14 -1.92 -9.79 -11.12
C LYS A 14 -1.71 -8.43 -10.49
N VAL A 15 -1.59 -8.38 -9.17
CA VAL A 15 -1.57 -7.13 -8.40
C VAL A 15 -0.34 -7.09 -7.50
N ILE A 16 0.32 -5.93 -7.48
CA ILE A 16 1.35 -5.62 -6.48
C ILE A 16 0.70 -4.76 -5.40
N ILE A 17 0.75 -5.20 -4.15
CA ILE A 17 0.28 -4.42 -3.00
C ILE A 17 1.48 -4.05 -2.13
N LEU A 18 1.63 -2.76 -1.90
CA LEU A 18 2.63 -2.15 -1.06
C LEU A 18 1.96 -1.61 0.19
N ALA A 19 2.65 -1.64 1.32
CA ALA A 19 2.21 -0.89 2.48
C ALA A 19 3.36 -0.23 3.22
N PHE A 20 2.98 0.81 3.94
CA PHE A 20 3.88 1.66 4.71
C PHE A 20 3.31 1.92 6.10
N PRO A 21 4.19 2.14 7.11
CA PRO A 21 3.73 2.49 8.44
C PRO A 21 2.92 3.77 8.49
N ASP A 22 3.30 4.78 7.73
CA ASP A 22 2.63 6.07 7.78
C ASP A 22 2.91 6.92 6.53
N ALA A 23 1.88 7.63 6.06
CA ALA A 23 2.00 8.65 5.02
C ALA A 23 2.91 9.79 5.49
N PHE A 24 3.52 10.51 4.55
CA PHE A 24 4.42 11.65 4.82
C PHE A 24 5.72 11.35 5.62
N THR A 25 6.01 10.09 5.95
CA THR A 25 7.28 9.75 6.64
C THR A 25 8.46 9.62 5.67
N PRO A 26 9.69 10.02 6.06
CA PRO A 26 10.82 10.18 5.14
C PRO A 26 11.16 8.91 4.35
N THR A 27 11.17 7.75 5.01
CA THR A 27 11.54 6.48 4.40
C THR A 27 10.46 5.95 3.43
N CYS A 28 9.22 6.41 3.55
CA CYS A 28 8.12 6.03 2.66
C CYS A 28 8.12 6.92 1.40
N LEU A 29 8.41 8.21 1.59
CA LEU A 29 8.47 9.23 0.55
C LEU A 29 9.68 9.09 -0.39
N GLN A 30 10.88 8.79 0.13
CA GLN A 30 12.10 9.04 -0.66
C GLN A 30 12.57 7.88 -1.54
N LYS A 31 12.13 6.63 -1.29
CA LYS A 31 12.72 5.47 -1.99
C LYS A 31 11.76 4.38 -2.44
N HIS A 32 10.69 4.12 -1.68
CA HIS A 32 9.86 2.95 -1.95
C HIS A 32 8.77 3.27 -2.96
N LEU A 33 7.82 4.13 -2.60
CA LEU A 33 6.68 4.42 -3.48
C LEU A 33 7.10 5.02 -4.83
N PRO A 34 8.04 5.99 -4.91
CA PRO A 34 8.49 6.52 -6.20
C PRO A 34 9.11 5.47 -7.11
N GLY A 35 9.88 4.52 -6.57
CA GLY A 35 10.50 3.46 -7.37
C GLY A 35 9.49 2.52 -8.03
N PHE A 36 8.30 2.34 -7.45
CA PHE A 36 7.21 1.60 -8.10
C PHE A 36 6.47 2.43 -9.15
N VAL A 37 6.35 3.74 -8.94
CA VAL A 37 5.77 4.66 -9.93
C VAL A 37 6.64 4.70 -11.18
N GLU A 38 7.95 4.88 -11.03
CA GLU A 38 8.92 4.90 -12.14
C GLU A 38 8.90 3.59 -12.95
N LYS A 39 8.68 2.46 -12.28
CA LYS A 39 8.63 1.13 -12.89
C LYS A 39 7.22 0.69 -13.30
N ALA A 40 6.20 1.53 -13.16
CA ALA A 40 4.82 1.14 -13.41
C ALA A 40 4.60 0.64 -14.86
N VAL A 41 5.27 1.28 -15.83
CA VAL A 41 5.23 0.87 -17.25
C VAL A 41 5.86 -0.51 -17.45
N GLU A 42 6.99 -0.79 -16.78
CA GLU A 42 7.66 -2.08 -16.84
C GLU A 42 6.81 -3.19 -16.21
N PHE A 43 6.19 -2.92 -15.06
CA PHE A 43 5.27 -3.85 -14.41
C PHE A 43 4.06 -4.15 -15.28
N LYS A 44 3.47 -3.12 -15.91
CA LYS A 44 2.37 -3.30 -16.85
C LYS A 44 2.78 -4.14 -18.06
N ALA A 45 3.98 -3.94 -18.61
CA ALA A 45 4.52 -4.76 -19.70
C ALA A 45 4.75 -6.23 -19.29
N LYS A 46 4.99 -6.49 -18.00
CA LYS A 46 5.08 -7.84 -17.40
C LYS A 46 3.72 -8.45 -17.06
N GLY A 47 2.62 -7.77 -17.38
CA GLY A 47 1.26 -8.24 -17.13
C GLY A 47 0.76 -7.99 -15.70
N ILE A 48 1.34 -7.04 -14.96
CA ILE A 48 0.75 -6.55 -13.71
C ILE A 48 -0.41 -5.60 -14.05
N ASP A 49 -1.61 -5.92 -13.56
CA ASP A 49 -2.83 -5.15 -13.82
C ASP A 49 -2.92 -3.89 -12.95
N ALA A 50 -2.41 -3.96 -11.72
CA ALA A 50 -2.47 -2.84 -10.78
C ALA A 50 -1.32 -2.85 -9.77
N ILE A 51 -0.88 -1.64 -9.41
CA ILE A 51 -0.01 -1.39 -8.25
C ILE A 51 -0.84 -0.62 -7.24
N VAL A 52 -0.87 -1.10 -6.00
CA VAL A 52 -1.68 -0.55 -4.93
C VAL A 52 -0.82 -0.23 -3.72
N CYS A 53 -1.01 0.95 -3.15
CA CYS A 53 -0.40 1.37 -1.90
C CYS A 53 -1.46 1.46 -0.81
N VAL A 54 -1.30 0.67 0.26
CA VAL A 54 -2.20 0.64 1.41
C VAL A 54 -1.51 1.29 2.62
N SER A 55 -2.25 2.09 3.38
CA SER A 55 -1.80 2.57 4.69
C SER A 55 -2.95 2.62 5.69
N VAL A 56 -2.62 2.54 6.98
CA VAL A 56 -3.57 2.68 8.11
C VAL A 56 -3.98 4.16 8.32
N ASN A 57 -3.48 5.08 7.50
CA ASN A 57 -3.99 6.45 7.45
C ASN A 57 -5.45 6.50 6.96
N ASN A 58 -6.20 7.49 7.45
CA ASN A 58 -7.54 7.77 6.95
C ASN A 58 -7.50 8.30 5.49
N ALA A 59 -8.67 8.27 4.84
CA ALA A 59 -8.80 8.67 3.44
C ALA A 59 -8.40 10.13 3.15
N PHE A 60 -8.59 11.05 4.11
CA PHE A 60 -8.24 12.46 3.92
C PHE A 60 -6.72 12.65 3.85
N VAL A 61 -5.99 11.98 4.74
CA VAL A 61 -4.52 11.95 4.73
C VAL A 61 -4.01 11.30 3.46
N MET A 62 -4.57 10.15 3.05
CA MET A 62 -4.17 9.48 1.81
C MET A 62 -4.44 10.33 0.56
N LYS A 63 -5.55 11.10 0.53
CA LYS A 63 -5.84 12.04 -0.56
C LYS A 63 -4.84 13.18 -0.63
N ALA A 64 -4.52 13.80 0.51
CA ALA A 64 -3.52 14.86 0.58
C ALA A 64 -2.13 14.33 0.17
N TRP A 65 -1.78 13.12 0.61
CA TRP A 65 -0.51 12.49 0.28
C TRP A 65 -0.39 12.17 -1.21
N LYS A 66 -1.46 11.67 -1.85
CA LYS A 66 -1.49 11.49 -3.31
C LYS A 66 -1.17 12.78 -4.06
N ALA A 67 -1.77 13.89 -3.64
CA ALA A 67 -1.55 15.20 -4.25
C ALA A 67 -0.11 15.70 -4.06
N ASP A 68 0.48 15.52 -2.89
CA ASP A 68 1.86 15.89 -2.56
C ASP A 68 2.89 15.09 -3.37
N LEU A 69 2.66 13.78 -3.52
CA LEU A 69 3.49 12.88 -4.31
C LEU A 69 3.47 13.17 -5.81
N LYS A 70 2.47 13.91 -6.30
CA LYS A 70 2.26 14.21 -7.72
C LYS A 70 2.20 12.95 -8.60
N ILE A 71 1.65 11.87 -8.04
CA ILE A 71 1.44 10.60 -8.74
C ILE A 71 0.06 10.58 -9.40
N GLY A 72 0.00 10.07 -10.62
CA GLY A 72 -1.23 9.93 -11.39
C GLY A 72 -1.94 8.63 -11.06
N ASP A 73 -2.21 7.85 -12.09
CA ASP A 73 -2.93 6.58 -12.00
C ASP A 73 -2.01 5.35 -12.06
N GLU A 74 -0.69 5.57 -11.99
CA GLU A 74 0.32 4.52 -11.95
C GLU A 74 0.20 3.67 -10.68
N VAL A 75 -0.22 4.29 -9.57
CA VAL A 75 -0.42 3.61 -8.28
C VAL A 75 -1.74 4.05 -7.64
N LEU A 76 -2.55 3.07 -7.27
CA LEU A 76 -3.79 3.28 -6.52
C LEU A 76 -3.50 3.41 -5.02
N LEU A 77 -3.85 4.54 -4.41
CA LEU A 77 -3.71 4.75 -2.98
C LEU A 77 -5.01 4.38 -2.26
N LEU A 78 -4.93 3.39 -1.37
CA LEU A 78 -6.04 2.89 -0.58
C LEU A 78 -5.81 3.14 0.91
N THR A 79 -6.91 3.43 1.61
CA THR A 79 -6.92 3.52 3.06
C THR A 79 -7.36 2.18 3.66
N ASP A 80 -6.58 1.68 4.60
CA ASP A 80 -6.98 0.69 5.59
C ASP A 80 -7.10 1.38 6.96
N GLY A 81 -7.89 2.47 7.03
CA GLY A 81 -7.93 3.35 8.21
C GLY A 81 -8.30 2.67 9.54
N ASN A 82 -8.95 1.51 9.47
CA ASN A 82 -9.26 0.69 10.64
C ASN A 82 -8.23 -0.41 10.91
N GLY A 83 -7.24 -0.62 10.03
CA GLY A 83 -6.23 -1.68 10.11
C GLY A 83 -6.79 -3.09 9.87
N ARG A 84 -7.97 -3.24 9.26
CA ARG A 84 -8.63 -4.55 9.12
C ARG A 84 -7.83 -5.46 8.21
N PHE A 85 -7.41 -4.96 7.06
CA PHE A 85 -6.61 -5.73 6.11
C PHE A 85 -5.23 -6.04 6.69
N THR A 86 -4.57 -5.02 7.24
CA THR A 86 -3.26 -5.10 7.87
C THR A 86 -3.20 -6.19 8.95
N ARG A 87 -4.22 -6.27 9.80
CA ARG A 87 -4.32 -7.31 10.84
C ARG A 87 -4.60 -8.69 10.25
N ALA A 88 -5.48 -8.77 9.25
CA ALA A 88 -5.84 -10.05 8.62
C ALA A 88 -4.63 -10.76 7.98
N ILE A 89 -3.67 -10.00 7.45
CA ILE A 89 -2.43 -10.55 6.85
C ILE A 89 -1.26 -10.64 7.84
N GLY A 90 -1.50 -10.41 9.14
CA GLY A 90 -0.45 -10.47 10.18
C GLY A 90 0.64 -9.39 10.08
N CYS A 91 0.39 -8.32 9.32
CA CYS A 91 1.36 -7.25 9.09
C CYS A 91 1.14 -6.04 10.00
N GLN A 92 0.49 -6.23 11.15
CA GLN A 92 0.36 -5.17 12.16
C GLN A 92 1.71 -4.87 12.82
N LEU A 93 1.96 -3.59 13.09
CA LEU A 93 3.13 -3.06 13.77
C LEU A 93 2.67 -2.11 14.88
N ASP A 94 2.97 -2.44 16.13
CA ASP A 94 2.67 -1.54 17.26
C ASP A 94 3.84 -0.58 17.47
N LEU A 95 3.58 0.71 17.30
CA LEU A 95 4.52 1.82 17.52
C LEU A 95 4.05 2.75 18.65
N SER A 96 3.18 2.26 19.53
CA SER A 96 2.64 3.04 20.66
C SER A 96 3.73 3.45 21.66
N ASP A 97 4.85 2.72 21.70
CA ASP A 97 6.02 3.02 22.54
C ASP A 97 6.98 4.04 21.92
N LYS A 98 6.77 4.44 20.66
CA LYS A 98 7.64 5.40 19.96
C LYS A 98 7.19 6.83 20.19
N THR A 99 8.16 7.73 20.33
CA THR A 99 7.93 9.18 20.53
C THR A 99 7.18 9.86 19.39
N ALA A 100 7.11 9.22 18.21
CA ALA A 100 6.35 9.70 17.07
C ALA A 100 4.82 9.58 17.23
N GLY A 101 4.31 8.85 18.25
CA GLY A 101 2.87 8.81 18.55
C GLY A 101 2.02 8.15 17.47
N LEU A 102 2.53 7.10 16.82
CA LEU A 102 1.86 6.48 15.67
C LEU A 102 0.83 5.40 16.05
N GLY A 103 0.96 4.80 17.24
CA GLY A 103 0.10 3.68 17.63
C GLY A 103 0.26 2.47 16.71
N VAL A 104 -0.82 1.71 16.49
CA VAL A 104 -0.79 0.54 15.61
C VAL A 104 -0.86 0.97 14.13
N ARG A 105 0.09 0.47 13.34
CA ARG A 105 0.29 0.74 11.91
C ARG A 105 0.52 -0.55 11.11
N SER A 106 0.69 -0.41 9.81
CA SER A 106 1.14 -1.51 8.95
C SER A 106 2.66 -1.62 8.97
N LYS A 107 3.19 -2.84 8.95
CA LYS A 107 4.59 -3.10 8.61
C LYS A 107 4.85 -2.61 7.19
N ARG A 108 6.12 -2.38 6.87
CA ARG A 108 6.50 -2.15 5.49
C ARG A 108 6.46 -3.49 4.77
N TYR A 109 5.77 -3.58 3.64
CA TYR A 109 5.84 -4.77 2.82
C TYR A 109 5.57 -4.50 1.35
N ALA A 110 5.98 -5.45 0.53
CA ALA A 110 5.50 -5.62 -0.83
C ALA A 110 4.98 -7.06 -0.96
N MET A 111 3.80 -7.22 -1.55
CA MET A 111 3.24 -8.52 -1.88
C MET A 111 2.81 -8.58 -3.34
N TYR A 112 2.96 -9.77 -3.91
CA TYR A 112 2.45 -10.11 -5.23
C TYR A 112 1.28 -11.07 -5.07
N VAL A 113 0.13 -10.68 -5.61
CA VAL A 113 -1.11 -11.44 -5.59
C VAL A 113 -1.50 -11.76 -7.02
N GLU A 114 -1.85 -13.01 -7.28
CA GLU A 114 -2.33 -13.47 -8.59
C GLU A 114 -3.58 -14.31 -8.36
N ASP A 115 -4.69 -13.86 -8.95
CA ASP A 115 -6.01 -14.46 -8.84
C ASP A 115 -6.37 -14.81 -7.39
N VAL A 116 -6.54 -13.76 -6.57
CA VAL A 116 -6.77 -13.78 -5.11
C VAL A 116 -5.72 -14.50 -4.26
N ALA A 117 -4.78 -15.24 -4.85
CA ALA A 117 -3.77 -16.01 -4.14
C ALA A 117 -2.51 -15.19 -3.91
N LEU A 118 -2.08 -15.09 -2.65
CA LEU A 118 -0.78 -14.54 -2.29
C LEU A 118 0.33 -15.44 -2.84
N LYS A 119 1.20 -14.88 -3.69
CA LYS A 119 2.35 -15.59 -4.28
C LYS A 119 3.66 -15.24 -3.58
N VAL A 120 3.85 -13.98 -3.23
CA VAL A 120 5.04 -13.47 -2.57
C VAL A 120 4.63 -12.45 -1.53
N LEU A 121 5.22 -12.52 -0.33
CA LEU A 121 5.16 -11.49 0.69
C LEU A 121 6.57 -11.21 1.19
N ASN A 122 7.04 -9.98 1.01
CA ASN A 122 8.29 -9.50 1.59
C ASN A 122 7.97 -8.37 2.57
N ALA A 123 8.10 -8.64 3.87
CA ALA A 123 7.81 -7.69 4.94
C ALA A 123 9.10 -7.33 5.71
N ILE A 124 9.24 -6.06 6.05
CA ILE A 124 10.38 -5.45 6.74
C ILE A 124 9.89 -4.61 7.92
#